data_AF-A0A6N3X3C3-F1
#
_entry.id   AF-A0A6N3X3C3-F1
#
_cell.length_a   1.000
_cell.length_b   1.000
_cell.length_c   1.000
_cell.angle_alpha   90.00
_cell.angle_beta   90.00
_cell.angle_gamma   90.00
#
_symmetry.space_group_name_H-M   'P 1'
#
loop_
_entity.id
_entity.type
_entity.pdbx_description
1 polymer ?
#
loop_
_entity_poly.entity_id
_entity_poly.type
_entity_poly.pdbx_seq_one_letter_code
_entity_poly.pdbx_strand_id
1 'polypeptide(L)'
;PIDYVNATLGFSNGVVASLTASKMAHHKIRSLSAHCRDALVETDFLNHTLCIHRRGHQWYSADHGELIYRNDGFVEEVSTTSIEPLYTELENFLRCVRGLEASAVDGQQASRALQLAHWIECSVDNPTLHLDQPI
;
A
#
# COMPACT_ATOMS: atom_id res chain seq x y z
N PRO A 1 22.85 -13.29 6.84
CA PRO A 1 22.02 -12.59 5.84
C PRO A 1 20.55 -12.77 6.17
N ILE A 2 19.75 -11.71 6.06
CA ILE A 2 18.31 -11.76 6.28
C ILE A 2 17.64 -12.08 4.93
N ASP A 3 16.98 -13.24 4.87
CA ASP A 3 16.40 -13.79 3.64
C ASP A 3 14.87 -13.68 3.58
N TYR A 4 14.22 -13.58 4.75
CA TYR A 4 12.78 -13.36 4.91
C TYR A 4 12.53 -12.48 6.14
N VAL A 5 11.69 -11.45 5.99
CA VAL A 5 11.21 -10.61 7.09
C VAL A 5 9.73 -10.36 6.92
N ASN A 6 8.99 -10.41 8.03
CA ASN A 6 7.68 -9.79 8.14
C ASN A 6 7.71 -8.79 9.30
N ALA A 7 7.49 -7.52 9.01
CA ALA A 7 7.43 -6.43 9.98
C ALA A 7 5.99 -5.93 10.09
N THR A 8 5.48 -5.84 11.32
CA THR A 8 4.18 -5.20 11.61
C THR A 8 4.43 -3.83 12.24
N LEU A 9 3.94 -2.79 11.60
CA LEU A 9 4.11 -1.40 11.98
C LEU A 9 2.78 -0.85 12.49
N GLY A 10 2.79 -0.23 13.66
CA GLY A 10 1.68 0.55 14.18
C GLY A 10 1.98 2.04 14.09
N PHE A 11 1.08 2.81 13.48
CA PHE A 11 1.19 4.27 13.38
C PHE A 11 0.34 4.95 14.45
N SER A 12 0.71 6.18 14.81
CA SER A 12 0.03 6.99 15.84
C SER A 12 -1.45 7.28 15.51
N ASN A 13 -1.81 7.28 14.23
CA ASN A 13 -3.18 7.45 13.74
C ASN A 13 -4.03 6.16 13.81
N GLY A 14 -3.48 5.07 14.37
CA GLY A 14 -4.15 3.77 14.50
C GLY A 14 -4.11 2.91 13.24
N VAL A 15 -3.44 3.35 12.18
CA VAL A 15 -3.19 2.51 10.99
C VAL A 15 -2.15 1.45 11.35
N VAL A 16 -2.37 0.23 10.86
CA VAL A 16 -1.42 -0.88 10.97
C VAL A 16 -1.00 -1.29 9.56
N ALA A 17 0.31 -1.48 9.36
CA ALA A 17 0.86 -1.98 8.11
C ALA A 17 1.66 -3.27 8.35
N SER A 18 1.49 -4.27 7.50
CA SER A 18 2.32 -5.47 7.47
C SER A 18 3.19 -5.41 6.23
N LEU A 19 4.51 -5.46 6.40
CA LEU A 19 5.49 -5.43 5.31
C LEU A 19 6.24 -6.76 5.28
N THR A 20 6.11 -7.50 4.18
CA THR A 20 6.79 -8.77 3.98
C THR A 20 7.77 -8.68 2.83
N ALA A 21 9.02 -9.07 3.05
CA ALA A 21 10.05 -9.14 2.03
C ALA A 21 10.76 -10.50 2.09
N SER A 22 10.91 -11.15 0.94
CA SER A 22 11.53 -12.47 0.81
C SER A 22 12.42 -12.56 -0.41
N LYS A 23 13.65 -13.06 -0.23
CA LYS A 23 14.58 -13.39 -1.32
C LYS A 23 14.50 -14.86 -1.76
N MET A 24 13.81 -15.69 -0.99
CA MET A 24 13.78 -17.15 -1.17
C MET A 24 12.60 -17.63 -2.03
N ALA A 25 11.62 -16.76 -2.30
CA ALA A 25 10.44 -17.14 -3.05
C ALA A 25 10.78 -17.43 -4.52
N HIS A 26 10.40 -18.63 -5.00
CA HIS A 26 10.51 -18.98 -6.41
C HIS A 26 9.49 -18.25 -7.29
N HIS A 27 8.36 -17.85 -6.71
CA HIS A 27 7.33 -17.05 -7.37
C HIS A 27 7.51 -15.58 -6.99
N LYS A 28 7.47 -14.69 -7.97
CA LYS A 28 7.60 -13.24 -7.74
C LYS A 28 6.25 -12.70 -7.29
N ILE A 29 6.21 -12.04 -6.12
CA ILE A 29 5.06 -11.26 -5.67
C ILE A 29 5.53 -9.82 -5.48
N ARG A 30 4.79 -8.88 -6.05
CA ARG A 30 4.87 -7.45 -5.71
C ARG A 30 3.44 -6.94 -5.65
N SER A 31 2.81 -7.06 -4.48
CA SER A 31 1.44 -6.62 -4.28
C SER A 31 1.33 -5.67 -3.10
N LEU A 32 0.30 -4.84 -3.13
CA LEU A 32 -0.11 -4.00 -2.01
C LEU A 32 -1.62 -4.13 -1.87
N SER A 33 -2.08 -4.31 -0.63
CA SER A 33 -3.49 -4.21 -0.27
C SER A 33 -3.67 -3.14 0.80
N ALA A 34 -4.68 -2.30 0.61
CA ALA A 34 -5.03 -1.24 1.54
C ALA A 34 -6.51 -1.35 1.89
N HIS A 35 -6.78 -1.65 3.16
CA HIS A 35 -8.13 -1.64 3.72
C HIS A 35 -8.48 -0.22 4.14
N CYS A 36 -9.38 0.40 3.39
CA CYS A 36 -9.92 1.71 3.68
C CYS A 36 -11.31 1.58 4.32
N ARG A 37 -11.87 2.69 4.82
CA ARG A 37 -13.19 2.72 5.45
C ARG A 37 -14.29 2.13 4.55
N ASP A 38 -14.29 2.53 3.28
CA ASP A 38 -15.37 2.23 2.33
C ASP A 38 -14.92 1.40 1.12
N ALA A 39 -13.65 0.99 1.10
CA ALA A 39 -13.07 0.25 -0.02
C ALA A 39 -11.91 -0.65 0.40
N LEU A 40 -11.66 -1.69 -0.38
CA LEU A 40 -10.42 -2.45 -0.38
C LEU A 40 -9.72 -2.16 -1.71
N VAL A 41 -8.50 -1.63 -1.64
CA VAL A 41 -7.65 -1.39 -2.81
C VAL A 41 -6.61 -2.47 -2.87
N GLU A 42 -6.49 -3.15 -4.00
CA GLU A 42 -5.48 -4.17 -4.25
C GLU A 42 -4.73 -3.83 -5.53
N THR A 43 -3.42 -3.98 -5.52
CA THR A 43 -2.62 -3.80 -6.72
C THR A 43 -1.56 -4.88 -6.84
N ASP A 44 -1.34 -5.35 -8.07
CA ASP A 44 -0.22 -6.20 -8.45
C ASP A 44 0.71 -5.40 -9.38
N PHE A 45 1.87 -5.03 -8.84
CA PHE A 45 2.87 -4.24 -9.56
C PHE A 45 3.55 -5.03 -10.69
N LEU A 46 3.51 -6.36 -10.70
CA LEU A 46 4.05 -7.16 -11.80
C LEU A 46 3.11 -7.16 -13.01
N ASN A 47 1.81 -7.20 -12.74
CA ASN A 47 0.78 -7.28 -13.78
C ASN A 47 0.15 -5.91 -14.10
N HIS A 48 0.57 -4.84 -13.43
CA HIS A 48 0.03 -3.49 -13.57
C HIS A 48 -1.49 -3.44 -13.37
N THR A 49 -2.00 -4.24 -12.43
CA THR A 49 -3.43 -4.28 -12.11
C THR A 49 -3.71 -3.48 -10.84
N LEU A 50 -4.82 -2.75 -10.86
CA LEU A 50 -5.34 -2.02 -9.71
C LEU A 50 -6.84 -2.32 -9.60
N CYS A 51 -7.23 -3.00 -8.54
CA CYS A 51 -8.61 -3.36 -8.25
C CYS A 51 -9.09 -2.57 -7.04
N ILE A 52 -10.19 -1.84 -7.20
CA ILE A 52 -10.84 -1.12 -6.11
C ILE A 52 -12.18 -1.81 -5.85
N HIS A 53 -12.24 -2.56 -4.76
CA HIS A 53 -13.45 -3.22 -4.29
C HIS A 53 -14.23 -2.24 -3.41
N ARG A 54 -15.42 -1.83 -3.86
CA ARG A 54 -16.27 -0.88 -3.14
C ARG A 54 -17.49 -1.58 -2.57
N ARG A 55 -17.84 -1.25 -1.33
CA ARG A 55 -19.13 -1.65 -0.75
C ARG A 55 -20.22 -0.83 -1.43
N GLY A 56 -21.21 -1.48 -2.04
CA GLY A 56 -22.41 -0.81 -2.52
C GLY A 56 -23.44 -0.64 -1.41
N HIS A 57 -24.63 -0.21 -1.79
CA HIS A 57 -25.71 0.08 -0.85
C HIS A 57 -26.34 -1.20 -0.31
N GLN A 58 -26.42 -1.30 1.01
CA GLN A 58 -27.23 -2.30 1.68
C GLN A 58 -28.69 -1.87 1.63
N TRP A 59 -29.54 -2.69 1.00
CA TRP A 59 -30.99 -2.49 1.01
C TRP A 59 -31.64 -3.66 1.74
N TYR A 60 -32.61 -3.33 2.58
CA TYR A 60 -33.48 -4.29 3.24
C TYR A 60 -34.88 -4.11 2.66
N SER A 61 -35.40 -5.10 1.94
CA SER A 61 -36.84 -5.18 1.65
C SER A 61 -37.44 -6.31 2.47
N ALA A 62 -38.54 -6.02 3.13
CA ALA A 62 -39.36 -7.00 3.84
C ALA A 62 -40.72 -7.14 3.13
N ASP A 63 -40.69 -7.21 1.80
CA ASP A 63 -41.90 -7.54 1.05
C ASP A 63 -42.15 -9.05 1.16
N HIS A 64 -43.31 -9.39 1.74
CA HIS A 64 -43.81 -10.77 1.90
C HIS A 64 -43.07 -11.68 2.90
N GLY A 65 -42.46 -11.10 3.95
CA GLY A 65 -42.00 -11.87 5.12
C GLY A 65 -40.68 -12.64 4.93
N GLU A 66 -40.05 -12.54 3.75
CA GLU A 66 -38.68 -12.99 3.53
C GLU A 66 -37.71 -11.81 3.62
N LEU A 67 -36.73 -11.92 4.53
CA LEU A 67 -35.62 -10.97 4.64
C LEU A 67 -34.60 -11.28 3.53
N ILE A 68 -34.63 -10.51 2.45
CA ILE A 68 -33.64 -10.64 1.38
C ILE A 68 -32.46 -9.74 1.72
N TYR A 69 -31.34 -10.35 2.13
CA TYR A 69 -30.07 -9.65 2.33
C TYR A 69 -29.28 -9.64 1.03
N ARG A 70 -29.15 -8.46 0.38
CA ARG A 70 -28.29 -8.29 -0.79
C ARG A 70 -27.16 -7.32 -0.45
N ASN A 71 -25.94 -7.84 -0.42
CA ASN A 71 -24.73 -7.04 -0.36
C ASN A 71 -24.24 -6.83 -1.79
N ASP A 72 -24.69 -5.73 -2.41
CA ASP A 72 -24.21 -5.37 -3.75
C ASP A 72 -22.85 -4.70 -3.58
N GLY A 73 -21.80 -5.32 -4.12
CA GLY A 73 -20.45 -4.75 -4.16
C GLY A 73 -19.98 -4.82 -5.60
N PHE A 74 -19.21 -3.82 -6.03
CA PHE A 74 -18.62 -3.83 -7.37
C PHE A 74 -17.11 -3.67 -7.29
N VAL A 75 -16.43 -4.21 -8.29
CA VAL A 75 -14.98 -4.15 -8.44
C VAL A 75 -14.70 -3.23 -9.63
N GLU A 76 -13.97 -2.16 -9.36
CA GLU A 76 -13.46 -1.25 -10.37
C GLU A 76 -12.04 -1.69 -10.73
N GLU A 77 -11.86 -2.23 -11.93
CA GLU A 77 -10.53 -2.55 -12.47
C GLU A 77 -10.01 -1.31 -13.21
N VAL A 78 -8.96 -0.71 -12.66
CA VAL A 78 -8.33 0.47 -13.22
C VAL A 78 -7.17 0.03 -14.11
N SER A 79 -7.32 0.26 -15.42
CA SER A 79 -6.24 0.04 -16.38
C SER A 79 -5.25 1.19 -16.31
N THR A 80 -4.00 0.87 -15.97
CA THR A 80 -2.91 1.86 -16.05
C THR A 80 -2.30 1.84 -17.44
N THR A 81 -2.02 3.01 -18.01
CA THR A 81 -1.21 3.09 -19.24
C THR A 81 0.20 2.62 -18.92
N SER A 82 0.73 1.67 -19.70
CA SER A 82 2.09 1.16 -19.54
C SER A 82 3.08 2.22 -20.02
N ILE A 83 3.48 3.11 -19.11
CA ILE A 83 4.57 4.07 -19.30
C ILE A 83 5.76 3.53 -18.52
N GLU A 84 6.96 3.60 -19.11
CA GLU A 84 8.19 3.16 -18.45
C GLU A 84 8.42 3.97 -17.15
N PRO A 85 8.40 3.35 -15.96
CA PRO A 85 8.41 4.09 -14.69
C PRO A 85 9.65 4.94 -14.49
N LEU A 86 10.82 4.45 -14.91
CA LEU A 86 12.09 5.20 -14.80
C LEU A 86 12.08 6.44 -15.71
N TYR A 87 11.50 6.34 -16.90
CA TYR A 87 11.34 7.49 -17.79
C TYR A 87 10.46 8.56 -17.13
N THR A 88 9.31 8.16 -16.58
CA THR A 88 8.40 9.08 -15.87
C THR A 88 9.06 9.73 -14.66
N GLU A 89 9.85 8.98 -13.89
CA GLU A 89 10.58 9.51 -12.73
C GLU A 89 11.64 10.55 -13.14
N LEU A 90 12.45 10.25 -14.17
CA LEU A 90 13.47 11.17 -14.67
C LEU A 90 12.85 12.42 -15.30
N GLU A 91 11.73 12.28 -16.02
CA GLU A 91 10.99 13.41 -16.56
C GLU A 91 10.49 14.32 -15.43
N ASN A 92 9.85 13.74 -14.40
CA ASN A 92 9.40 14.46 -13.21
C ASN A 92 10.57 15.19 -12.53
N PHE A 93 11.72 14.53 -12.37
CA PHE A 93 12.93 15.16 -11.81
C PHE A 93 13.35 16.41 -12.60
N LEU A 94 13.43 16.31 -13.94
CA LEU A 94 13.79 17.46 -14.79
C LEU A 94 12.77 18.60 -14.71
N ARG A 95 11.47 18.29 -14.61
CA ARG A 95 10.41 19.29 -14.42
C ARG A 95 10.54 20.00 -13.07
N CYS A 96 10.83 19.24 -12.01
CA CYS A 96 11.04 19.77 -10.66
C CYS A 96 12.24 20.71 -10.59
N VAL A 97 13.39 20.33 -11.17
CA VAL A 97 14.60 21.17 -11.21
C VAL A 97 14.36 22.47 -12.01
N ARG A 98 13.45 22.44 -12.99
CA ARG A 98 13.02 23.62 -13.74
C ARG A 98 11.95 24.47 -13.04
N GLY A 99 11.46 24.03 -11.87
CA GLY A 99 10.41 24.72 -11.12
C GLY A 99 9.01 24.60 -11.74
N LEU A 100 8.80 23.62 -12.63
CA LEU A 100 7.52 23.42 -13.32
C LEU A 100 6.53 22.59 -12.51
N GLU A 101 7.03 21.68 -11.67
CA GLU A 101 6.24 20.78 -10.84
C GLU A 101 6.89 20.62 -9.46
N ALA A 102 6.09 20.25 -8.46
CA ALA A 102 6.58 19.84 -7.15
C ALA A 102 6.94 18.35 -7.18
N SER A 103 8.02 17.97 -6.49
CA SER A 103 8.42 16.57 -6.41
C SER A 103 7.34 15.73 -5.73
N ALA A 104 7.00 14.59 -6.33
CA ALA A 104 6.08 13.62 -5.75
C ALA A 104 6.59 13.06 -4.40
N VAL A 105 7.91 13.07 -4.19
CA VAL A 105 8.57 12.67 -2.94
C VAL A 105 9.56 13.76 -2.53
N ASP A 106 9.40 14.32 -1.34
CA ASP A 106 10.36 15.27 -0.78
C ASP A 106 11.50 14.56 -0.01
N GLY A 107 12.55 15.32 0.33
CA GLY A 107 13.70 14.78 1.06
C GLY A 107 13.35 14.30 2.47
N GLN A 108 12.33 14.89 3.10
CA GLN A 108 11.92 14.53 4.45
C GLN A 108 11.16 13.20 4.47
N GLN A 109 10.30 12.95 3.48
CA GLN A 109 9.61 11.69 3.24
C GLN A 109 10.63 10.58 2.94
N ALA A 110 11.62 10.85 2.08
CA ALA A 110 12.69 9.90 1.80
C ALA A 110 13.50 9.56 3.06
N SER A 111 13.83 10.57 3.87
CA SER A 111 14.54 10.38 5.14
C SER A 111 13.76 9.51 6.13
N ARG A 112 12.45 9.76 6.30
CA ARG A 112 11.58 8.95 7.17
C ARG A 112 11.49 7.50 6.69
N ALA A 113 11.40 7.27 5.38
CA ALA A 113 11.37 5.92 4.82
C ALA A 113 12.68 5.15 5.09
N LEU A 114 13.83 5.83 4.96
CA LEU A 114 15.14 5.24 5.28
C LEU A 114 15.28 4.94 6.77
N GLN A 115 14.83 5.86 7.63
CA GLN A 115 14.78 5.63 9.07
C GLN A 115 13.94 4.38 9.36
N LEU A 116 12.71 4.30 8.87
CA LEU A 116 11.86 3.13 9.07
C LEU A 116 12.54 1.82 8.63
N ALA A 117 13.20 1.80 7.47
CA ALA A 117 13.94 0.63 7.01
C ALA A 117 15.07 0.22 7.97
N HIS A 118 15.84 1.19 8.46
CA HIS A 118 16.90 0.94 9.44
C HIS A 118 16.33 0.40 10.76
N TRP A 119 15.20 0.92 11.22
CA TRP A 119 14.55 0.43 12.44
C TRP A 119 14.05 -1.00 12.31
N ILE A 120 13.48 -1.36 11.15
CA ILE A 120 13.09 -2.75 10.86
C ILE A 120 14.32 -3.65 10.93
N GLU A 121 15.44 -3.25 10.32
CA GLU A 121 16.70 -3.99 10.37
C GLU A 121 17.20 -4.21 11.80
N CYS A 122 17.28 -3.14 12.62
CA CYS A 122 17.67 -3.26 14.02
C CYS A 122 16.71 -4.13 14.85
N SER A 123 15.42 -4.10 14.55
CA SER A 123 14.40 -4.90 15.25
C SER A 123 14.49 -6.39 14.90
N VAL A 124 14.96 -6.72 13.69
CA VAL A 124 15.24 -8.11 13.32
C VAL A 124 16.39 -8.68 14.15
N ASP A 125 17.42 -7.87 14.42
CA ASP A 125 18.55 -8.27 15.27
C ASP A 125 18.17 -8.28 16.76
N ASN A 126 17.30 -7.36 17.21
CA ASN A 126 16.85 -7.23 18.59
C ASN A 126 15.31 -7.06 18.68
N PRO A 127 14.55 -8.15 18.84
CA PRO A 127 13.09 -8.15 18.80
C PRO A 127 12.37 -7.32 19.88
N THR A 128 13.08 -6.85 20.91
CA THR A 128 12.53 -6.09 22.04
C THR A 128 12.58 -4.57 21.85
N LEU A 129 13.05 -4.08 20.69
CA LEU A 129 13.05 -2.66 20.37
C LEU A 129 11.61 -2.17 20.13
N HIS A 130 11.11 -1.35 21.05
CA HIS A 130 9.85 -0.62 20.91
C HIS A 130 10.14 0.82 20.46
N LEU A 131 9.33 1.33 19.53
CA LEU A 131 9.32 2.75 19.18
C LEU A 131 8.57 3.53 20.27
N ASP A 132 9.31 4.23 21.13
CA ASP A 132 8.74 5.13 22.13
C ASP A 132 8.30 6.49 21.54
N GLN A 133 8.58 6.74 20.25
CA GLN A 133 8.19 7.97 19.55
C GLN A 133 7.45 7.68 18.24
N PRO A 134 6.39 8.44 17.92
CA PRO A 134 5.68 8.30 16.66
C PRO A 134 6.52 8.82 15.49
N ILE A 135 6.46 8.09 14.37
CA ILE A 135 7.03 8.46 13.06
C ILE A 135 6.13 9.49 12.38
#